data_AF-A0A956T2C6-F1
#
_entry.id   AF-A0A956T2C6-F1
#
_cell.length_a   1.000
_cell.length_b   1.000
_cell.length_c   1.000
_cell.angle_alpha   90.00
_cell.angle_beta   90.00
_cell.angle_gamma   90.00
#
_symmetry.space_group_name_H-M   'P 1'
#
loop_
_entity.id
_entity.type
_entity.pdbx_description
1 polymer ?
#
loop_
_entity_poly.entity_id
_entity_poly.type
_entity_poly.pdbx_seq_one_letter_code
_entity_poly.pdbx_strand_id
1 'polypeptide(L)'
;MQIRSFTHSAAVPKAACPQTASTSEEAPNPIDTFSAGEPQGEPLLSPATLRSRTTGTTQEMIGRIQRQLDREWKFFGSQTYDADGRLVKRGISEEDPRVFKRVGYFWEKGTGLLLDGRDQDWPWSAAFISTVHEDAEVGPQFFRSPAHARYIRDAIFKKQAGIEDAAYWGHRLTERAPQVGDMVCYSRQKGVSYDRQPLRYQSHADIVTAV
;
A
#
# COMPACT_ATOMS: atom_id res chain seq x y z
N MET A 1 -6.33 2.25 14.30
CA MET A 1 -6.45 2.85 12.95
C MET A 1 -6.59 1.71 11.96
N GLN A 2 -7.20 1.92 10.80
CA GLN A 2 -7.23 0.95 9.71
C GLN A 2 -6.66 1.61 8.45
N ILE A 3 -6.23 0.80 7.49
CA ILE A 3 -5.79 1.24 6.17
C ILE A 3 -6.49 0.34 5.18
N ARG A 4 -7.30 0.89 4.27
CA ARG A 4 -7.97 0.04 3.25
C ARG A 4 -6.99 -0.43 2.20
N SER A 5 -7.26 -1.61 1.65
CA SER A 5 -7.19 -1.84 0.20
C SER A 5 -8.48 -1.38 -0.50
N PHE A 6 -8.44 -1.18 -1.82
CA PHE A 6 -9.35 -0.31 -2.59
C PHE A 6 -10.87 -0.52 -2.40
N THR A 7 -11.60 0.58 -2.21
CA THR A 7 -12.58 1.11 -3.21
C THR A 7 -13.37 2.34 -2.70
N HIS A 8 -13.41 3.37 -3.54
CA HIS A 8 -14.33 4.52 -3.59
C HIS A 8 -14.43 5.49 -2.39
N SER A 9 -14.30 6.78 -2.72
CA SER A 9 -15.08 7.88 -2.13
C SER A 9 -16.00 8.43 -3.23
N ALA A 10 -17.23 8.83 -2.88
CA ALA A 10 -18.14 9.44 -3.84
C ALA A 10 -17.69 10.86 -4.22
N ALA A 11 -18.01 11.29 -5.45
CA ALA A 11 -17.59 12.57 -6.01
C ALA A 11 -18.33 13.77 -5.36
N VAL A 12 -17.66 14.91 -5.34
CA VAL A 12 -18.26 16.25 -5.20
C VAL A 12 -17.78 17.08 -6.40
N PRO A 13 -18.67 17.64 -7.24
CA PRO A 13 -18.24 18.49 -8.34
C PRO A 13 -17.73 19.83 -7.78
N LYS A 14 -16.62 20.34 -8.31
CA LYS A 14 -16.17 21.71 -8.02
C LYS A 14 -16.09 22.52 -9.31
N ALA A 15 -16.69 23.71 -9.24
CA ALA A 15 -16.94 24.57 -10.38
C ALA A 15 -15.67 25.07 -11.06
N ALA A 16 -15.79 25.32 -12.37
CA ALA A 16 -14.82 26.09 -13.14
C ALA A 16 -14.85 27.58 -12.73
N CYS A 17 -13.70 28.24 -12.86
CA CYS A 17 -13.59 29.71 -12.90
C CYS A 17 -12.68 30.08 -14.08
N PRO A 18 -12.92 31.20 -14.78
CA PRO A 18 -12.35 31.44 -16.10
C PRO A 18 -10.89 31.91 -16.04
N GLN A 19 -10.12 31.56 -17.07
CA GLN A 19 -8.84 32.21 -17.37
C GLN A 19 -9.08 33.36 -18.35
N THR A 20 -8.58 34.54 -18.00
CA THR A 20 -8.59 35.73 -18.86
C THR A 20 -7.49 35.64 -19.92
N ALA A 21 -7.84 35.98 -21.17
CA ALA A 21 -6.88 36.05 -22.26
C ALA A 21 -5.86 37.18 -22.06
N SER A 22 -4.63 36.96 -22.53
CA SER A 22 -3.69 38.01 -22.91
C SER A 22 -3.00 37.59 -24.20
N THR A 23 -3.08 38.44 -25.21
CA THR A 23 -2.52 38.23 -26.54
C THR A 23 -1.11 38.81 -26.63
N SER A 24 -0.18 38.05 -27.19
CA SER A 24 1.00 38.60 -27.87
C SER A 24 1.31 37.76 -29.10
N GLU A 25 1.60 38.45 -30.20
CA GLU A 25 1.62 37.96 -31.57
C GLU A 25 3.08 37.89 -32.03
N GLU A 26 3.54 36.75 -32.57
CA GLU A 26 4.88 36.63 -33.16
C GLU A 26 4.89 35.68 -34.36
N ALA A 27 5.75 35.97 -35.33
CA ALA A 27 5.61 35.61 -36.75
C ALA A 27 6.20 34.22 -37.11
N PRO A 28 5.93 33.67 -38.33
CA PRO A 28 6.14 32.25 -38.60
C PRO A 28 7.57 31.89 -39.00
N ASN A 29 8.00 30.67 -38.64
CA ASN A 29 9.24 30.05 -39.13
C ASN A 29 8.93 28.80 -39.99
N PRO A 30 9.63 28.56 -41.12
CA PRO A 30 9.19 27.58 -42.11
C PRO A 30 9.94 26.23 -42.02
N ILE A 31 9.30 25.21 -41.43
CA ILE A 31 9.68 23.80 -41.65
C ILE A 31 8.41 22.93 -41.76
N ASP A 32 7.73 23.02 -42.91
CA ASP A 32 6.70 22.05 -43.31
C ASP A 32 7.32 20.99 -44.22
N THR A 33 7.62 19.81 -43.69
CA THR A 33 7.18 18.52 -44.28
C THR A 33 7.38 17.37 -43.26
N PHE A 34 6.41 17.14 -42.38
CA PHE A 34 6.27 15.84 -41.73
C PHE A 34 4.81 15.40 -41.83
N SER A 35 4.54 14.41 -42.68
CA SER A 35 3.22 13.81 -42.79
C SER A 35 3.01 12.88 -41.59
N ALA A 36 2.58 13.46 -40.47
CA ALA A 36 2.07 12.69 -39.35
C ALA A 36 0.73 12.08 -39.77
N GLY A 37 0.68 10.75 -39.89
CA GLY A 37 -0.59 10.05 -39.96
C GLY A 37 -1.43 10.37 -38.73
N GLU A 38 -2.72 10.60 -38.92
CA GLU A 38 -3.63 11.00 -37.83
C GLU A 38 -3.49 10.04 -36.63
N PRO A 39 -3.29 10.54 -35.40
CA PRO A 39 -3.35 9.70 -34.23
C PRO A 39 -4.77 9.15 -34.11
N GLN A 40 -4.93 7.86 -34.42
CA GLN A 40 -6.17 7.12 -34.21
C GLN A 40 -6.54 7.23 -32.73
N GLY A 41 -7.51 8.09 -32.41
CA GLY A 41 -7.87 8.38 -31.02
C GLY A 41 -8.36 7.12 -30.33
N GLU A 42 -7.65 6.68 -29.29
CA GLU A 42 -8.12 5.56 -28.47
C GLU A 42 -9.52 5.89 -27.92
N PRO A 43 -10.49 4.96 -28.02
CA PRO A 43 -11.84 5.22 -27.56
C PRO A 43 -11.84 5.42 -26.03
N LEU A 44 -12.21 6.62 -25.59
CA LEU A 44 -12.33 6.99 -24.19
C LEU A 44 -13.27 6.00 -23.47
N LEU A 45 -12.71 5.24 -22.53
CA LEU A 45 -13.43 4.23 -21.76
C LEU A 45 -14.51 4.87 -20.91
N SER A 46 -15.70 4.26 -20.86
CA SER A 46 -16.78 4.76 -20.00
C SER A 46 -16.39 4.74 -18.52
N PRO A 47 -16.92 5.65 -17.67
CA PRO A 47 -16.64 5.65 -16.23
C PRO A 47 -16.98 4.31 -15.54
N ALA A 48 -18.01 3.60 -16.02
CA ALA A 48 -18.38 2.28 -15.52
C ALA A 48 -17.34 1.20 -15.91
N THR A 49 -16.85 1.23 -17.16
CA THR A 49 -15.80 0.32 -17.65
C THR A 49 -14.49 0.54 -16.90
N LEU A 50 -14.10 1.81 -16.68
CA LEU A 50 -12.92 2.18 -15.91
C LEU A 50 -13.04 1.67 -14.47
N ARG A 51 -14.16 1.95 -13.78
CA ARG A 51 -14.43 1.47 -12.42
C ARG A 51 -14.41 -0.06 -12.32
N SER A 52 -14.98 -0.77 -13.28
CA SER A 52 -14.94 -2.24 -13.32
C SER A 52 -13.52 -2.76 -13.48
N ARG A 53 -12.71 -2.14 -14.35
CA ARG A 53 -11.29 -2.49 -14.55
C ARG A 53 -10.48 -2.28 -13.27
N THR A 54 -10.60 -1.12 -12.63
CA THR A 54 -9.93 -0.80 -11.35
C THR A 54 -10.36 -1.76 -10.22
N THR A 55 -11.62 -2.21 -10.22
CA THR A 55 -12.10 -3.19 -9.24
C THR A 55 -11.54 -4.60 -9.51
N GLY A 56 -11.34 -4.97 -10.79
CA GLY A 56 -10.64 -6.20 -11.17
C GLY A 56 -9.19 -6.19 -10.71
N THR A 57 -8.42 -5.15 -11.07
CA THR A 57 -7.01 -5.04 -10.70
C THR A 57 -6.79 -4.96 -9.19
N THR A 58 -7.74 -4.36 -8.45
CA THR A 58 -7.79 -4.42 -6.98
C THR A 58 -7.78 -5.85 -6.47
N GLN A 59 -8.73 -6.68 -6.94
CA GLN A 59 -8.89 -8.05 -6.44
C GLN A 59 -7.73 -8.96 -6.86
N GLU A 60 -7.17 -8.74 -8.05
CA GLU A 60 -5.94 -9.40 -8.49
C GLU A 60 -4.75 -9.06 -7.59
N MET A 61 -4.61 -7.79 -7.19
CA MET A 61 -3.57 -7.35 -6.25
C MET A 61 -3.76 -7.95 -4.85
N ILE A 62 -4.98 -7.90 -4.28
CA ILE A 62 -5.29 -8.54 -2.99
C ILE A 62 -4.98 -10.03 -3.05
N GLY A 63 -5.37 -10.71 -4.14
CA GLY A 63 -5.07 -12.12 -4.35
C GLY A 63 -3.57 -12.43 -4.42
N ARG A 64 -2.75 -11.57 -5.04
CA ARG A 64 -1.28 -11.71 -5.02
C ARG A 64 -0.72 -11.55 -3.60
N ILE A 65 -1.17 -10.53 -2.85
CA ILE A 65 -0.77 -10.29 -1.45
C ILE A 65 -1.13 -11.48 -0.56
N GLN A 66 -2.38 -11.98 -0.63
CA GLN A 66 -2.83 -13.14 0.14
C GLN A 66 -1.99 -14.40 -0.14
N ARG A 67 -1.62 -14.66 -1.40
CA ARG A 67 -0.76 -15.81 -1.75
C ARG A 67 0.62 -15.72 -1.12
N GLN A 68 1.24 -14.53 -1.06
CA GLN A 68 2.52 -14.36 -0.35
C GLN A 68 2.34 -14.49 1.16
N LEU A 69 1.28 -13.93 1.75
CA LEU A 69 0.99 -14.07 3.19
C LEU A 69 0.80 -15.53 3.61
N ASP A 70 -0.01 -16.29 2.88
CA ASP A 70 -0.26 -17.71 3.14
C ASP A 70 1.02 -18.56 2.99
N ARG A 71 1.82 -18.29 1.95
CA ARG A 71 3.13 -18.94 1.74
C ARG A 71 4.08 -18.72 2.91
N GLU A 72 4.26 -17.47 3.34
CA GLU A 72 5.17 -17.18 4.44
C GLU A 72 4.62 -17.68 5.79
N TRP A 73 3.33 -17.52 6.05
CA TRP A 73 2.69 -18.06 7.25
C TRP A 73 2.86 -19.59 7.36
N LYS A 74 2.72 -20.31 6.23
CA LYS A 74 3.02 -21.75 6.15
C LYS A 74 4.49 -22.06 6.38
N PHE A 75 5.41 -21.27 5.81
CA PHE A 75 6.85 -21.42 6.05
C PHE A 75 7.21 -21.28 7.54
N PHE A 76 6.61 -20.31 8.25
CA PHE A 76 6.77 -20.13 9.70
C PHE A 76 5.90 -21.10 10.55
N GLY A 77 5.45 -22.22 9.97
CA GLY A 77 4.75 -23.29 10.70
C GLY A 77 3.27 -23.05 10.98
N SER A 78 2.66 -22.02 10.38
CA SER A 78 1.24 -21.64 10.53
C SER A 78 0.83 -21.40 11.99
N GLN A 79 1.46 -20.43 12.65
CA GLN A 79 1.08 -20.03 14.01
C GLN A 79 -0.38 -19.54 14.07
N THR A 80 -1.17 -20.03 15.04
CA THR A 80 -2.57 -19.61 15.23
C THR A 80 -2.86 -19.24 16.68
N TYR A 81 -3.76 -18.29 16.85
CA TYR A 81 -4.35 -17.89 18.13
C TYR A 81 -5.87 -18.08 18.10
N ASP A 82 -6.49 -18.25 19.27
CA ASP A 82 -7.95 -18.20 19.42
C ASP A 82 -8.46 -16.74 19.49
N ALA A 83 -9.78 -16.57 19.55
CA ALA A 83 -10.41 -15.25 19.63
C ALA A 83 -10.10 -14.47 20.92
N ASP A 84 -9.65 -15.17 21.99
CA ASP A 84 -9.20 -14.56 23.25
C ASP A 84 -7.69 -14.25 23.23
N GLY A 85 -7.00 -14.49 22.11
CA GLY A 85 -5.56 -14.25 21.94
C GLY A 85 -4.66 -15.33 22.56
N ARG A 86 -5.17 -16.51 22.90
CA ARG A 86 -4.35 -17.64 23.38
C ARG A 86 -3.74 -18.40 22.20
N LEU A 87 -2.48 -18.83 22.36
CA LEU A 87 -1.77 -19.56 21.32
C LEU A 87 -2.35 -20.98 21.18
N VAL A 88 -2.92 -21.29 20.01
CA VAL A 88 -3.49 -22.59 19.66
C VAL A 88 -2.44 -23.49 19.00
N LYS A 89 -1.65 -22.92 18.09
CA LYS A 89 -0.53 -23.62 17.43
C LYS A 89 0.69 -22.72 17.42
N ARG A 90 1.80 -23.20 17.95
CA ARG A 90 3.10 -22.51 17.91
C ARG A 90 3.73 -22.66 16.52
N GLY A 91 4.18 -21.55 15.94
CA GLY A 91 5.00 -21.53 14.73
C GLY A 91 6.50 -21.58 15.03
N ILE A 92 7.31 -21.16 14.07
CA ILE A 92 8.76 -21.03 14.22
C ILE A 92 9.11 -19.59 14.65
N SER A 93 9.94 -19.46 15.70
CA SER A 93 10.45 -18.17 16.20
C SER A 93 11.53 -17.60 15.26
N GLU A 94 11.70 -16.28 15.24
CA GLU A 94 12.84 -15.61 14.60
C GLU A 94 14.20 -15.99 15.22
N GLU A 95 14.19 -16.45 16.47
CA GLU A 95 15.35 -17.03 17.17
C GLU A 95 15.80 -18.38 16.58
N ASP A 96 14.98 -19.02 15.76
CA ASP A 96 15.26 -20.34 15.23
C ASP A 96 16.33 -20.27 14.11
N PRO A 97 17.45 -21.01 14.21
CA PRO A 97 18.53 -20.97 13.22
C PRO A 97 18.12 -21.48 11.84
N ARG A 98 16.91 -22.04 11.67
CA ARG A 98 16.36 -22.43 10.37
C ARG A 98 15.79 -21.25 9.57
N VAL A 99 15.40 -20.14 10.21
CA VAL A 99 14.63 -19.06 9.55
C VAL A 99 15.37 -17.74 9.37
N PHE A 100 16.51 -17.49 10.03
CA PHE A 100 17.22 -16.20 9.95
C PHE A 100 17.47 -15.75 8.51
N LYS A 101 17.86 -16.66 7.60
CA LYS A 101 18.04 -16.34 6.16
C LYS A 101 16.77 -15.84 5.47
N ARG A 102 15.58 -16.29 5.90
CA ARG A 102 14.29 -15.78 5.39
C ARG A 102 14.01 -14.39 5.95
N VAL A 103 14.39 -14.12 7.21
CA VAL A 103 14.33 -12.78 7.81
C VAL A 103 15.29 -11.82 7.09
N GLY A 104 16.52 -12.24 6.78
CA GLY A 104 17.48 -11.44 6.00
C GLY A 104 16.95 -11.11 4.60
N TYR A 105 16.33 -12.07 3.91
CA TYR A 105 15.61 -11.81 2.66
C TYR A 105 14.53 -10.73 2.80
N PHE A 106 13.79 -10.69 3.91
CA PHE A 106 12.79 -9.64 4.12
C PHE A 106 13.42 -8.25 4.28
N TRP A 107 14.58 -8.15 4.94
CA TRP A 107 15.32 -6.90 5.03
C TRP A 107 15.83 -6.44 3.66
N GLU A 108 16.51 -7.31 2.93
CA GLU A 108 17.07 -7.01 1.62
C GLU A 108 15.96 -6.65 0.61
N LYS A 109 15.03 -7.57 0.36
CA LYS A 109 13.99 -7.42 -0.68
C LYS A 109 12.95 -6.36 -0.31
N GLY A 110 12.51 -6.34 0.95
CA GLY A 110 11.51 -5.40 1.42
C GLY A 110 12.03 -3.97 1.58
N THR A 111 13.28 -3.79 2.01
CA THR A 111 13.77 -2.47 2.48
C THR A 111 15.08 -1.99 1.85
N GLY A 112 15.81 -2.86 1.16
CA GLY A 112 17.16 -2.56 0.64
C GLY A 112 18.26 -2.56 1.72
N LEU A 113 17.97 -3.05 2.92
CA LEU A 113 18.94 -3.15 4.01
C LEU A 113 19.61 -4.53 4.01
N LEU A 114 20.94 -4.55 4.04
CA LEU A 114 21.75 -5.77 4.04
C LEU A 114 21.92 -6.33 5.48
N LEU A 115 20.81 -6.69 6.11
CA LEU A 115 20.77 -7.38 7.40
C LEU A 115 20.62 -8.89 7.17
N ASP A 116 21.37 -9.73 7.91
CA ASP A 116 21.38 -11.19 7.65
C ASP A 116 20.18 -11.93 8.28
N GLY A 117 19.44 -11.23 9.14
CA GLY A 117 18.27 -11.73 9.85
C GLY A 117 18.55 -12.28 11.25
N ARG A 118 19.79 -12.13 11.75
CA ARG A 118 20.17 -12.38 13.15
C ARG A 118 20.16 -11.12 14.00
N ASP A 119 19.89 -9.97 13.40
CA ASP A 119 19.76 -8.66 14.03
C ASP A 119 18.47 -8.57 14.89
N GLN A 120 18.37 -9.39 15.94
CA GLN A 120 17.16 -9.60 16.75
C GLN A 120 16.64 -8.35 17.46
N ASP A 121 17.48 -7.34 17.68
CA ASP A 121 17.06 -6.02 18.19
C ASP A 121 16.16 -5.24 17.19
N TRP A 122 16.10 -5.67 15.92
CA TRP A 122 15.36 -5.01 14.85
C TRP A 122 14.11 -5.84 14.47
N PRO A 123 12.89 -5.38 14.82
CA PRO A 123 11.67 -6.14 14.52
C PRO A 123 11.33 -6.12 13.02
N TRP A 124 11.55 -7.25 12.35
CA TRP A 124 11.44 -7.44 10.90
C TRP A 124 10.01 -7.34 10.32
N SER A 125 8.97 -7.27 11.16
CA SER A 125 7.55 -7.20 10.73
C SER A 125 7.25 -6.12 9.66
N ALA A 126 7.90 -4.95 9.72
CA ALA A 126 7.74 -3.91 8.70
C ALA A 126 8.45 -4.25 7.36
N ALA A 127 9.60 -4.92 7.45
CA ALA A 127 10.34 -5.42 6.30
C ALA A 127 9.60 -6.58 5.61
N PHE A 128 8.98 -7.47 6.38
CA PHE A 128 8.09 -8.52 5.88
C PHE A 128 6.89 -7.97 5.12
N ILE A 129 6.14 -7.02 5.70
CA ILE A 129 5.03 -6.37 4.99
C ILE A 129 5.55 -5.74 3.69
N SER A 130 6.70 -5.07 3.72
CA SER A 130 7.30 -4.49 2.52
C SER A 130 7.69 -5.55 1.47
N THR A 131 8.18 -6.71 1.89
CA THR A 131 8.54 -7.82 1.00
C THR A 131 7.31 -8.50 0.41
N VAL A 132 6.26 -8.70 1.20
CA VAL A 132 4.97 -9.24 0.73
C VAL A 132 4.40 -8.38 -0.41
N HIS A 133 4.52 -7.05 -0.32
CA HIS A 133 4.05 -6.13 -1.36
C HIS A 133 4.97 -6.09 -2.58
N GLU A 134 6.27 -6.24 -2.39
CA GLU A 134 7.25 -6.39 -3.48
C GLU A 134 7.04 -7.70 -4.25
N ASP A 135 6.96 -8.84 -3.55
CA ASP A 135 6.76 -10.18 -4.12
C ASP A 135 5.32 -10.39 -4.65
N ALA A 136 4.38 -9.53 -4.27
CA ALA A 136 3.05 -9.42 -4.87
C ALA A 136 2.99 -8.38 -6.01
N GLU A 137 4.12 -7.77 -6.36
CA GLU A 137 4.28 -6.79 -7.46
C GLU A 137 3.25 -5.66 -7.38
N VAL A 138 3.08 -5.09 -6.18
CA VAL A 138 2.21 -3.92 -5.93
C VAL A 138 2.83 -2.63 -6.50
N GLY A 139 4.14 -2.62 -6.74
CA GLY A 139 4.83 -1.50 -7.37
C GLY A 139 4.80 -0.21 -6.53
N PRO A 140 4.89 0.98 -7.16
CA PRO A 140 5.04 2.26 -6.46
C PRO A 140 3.79 2.68 -5.67
N GLN A 141 2.67 2.01 -5.89
CA GLN A 141 1.40 2.27 -5.20
C GLN A 141 1.51 2.05 -3.67
N PHE A 142 2.43 1.19 -3.21
CA PHE A 142 2.75 0.95 -1.79
C PHE A 142 4.14 1.49 -1.40
N PHE A 143 4.21 2.27 -0.31
CA PHE A 143 5.47 2.79 0.21
C PHE A 143 6.21 1.75 1.07
N ARG A 144 7.17 1.03 0.47
CA ARG A 144 8.01 0.07 1.21
C ARG A 144 8.90 0.76 2.25
N SER A 145 9.03 0.17 3.44
CA SER A 145 9.82 0.75 4.53
C SER A 145 10.18 -0.24 5.65
N PRO A 146 11.37 -0.09 6.28
CA PRO A 146 11.71 -0.78 7.52
C PRO A 146 10.91 -0.30 8.75
N ALA A 147 9.96 0.63 8.61
CA ALA A 147 9.19 1.16 9.73
C ALA A 147 7.70 1.34 9.40
N HIS A 148 6.83 0.66 10.17
CA HIS A 148 5.37 0.73 10.11
C HIS A 148 4.83 2.15 9.93
N ALA A 149 5.29 3.09 10.77
CA ALA A 149 4.88 4.50 10.75
C ALA A 149 4.97 5.18 9.37
N ARG A 150 5.85 4.74 8.45
CA ARG A 150 6.02 5.41 7.16
C ARG A 150 4.86 5.13 6.21
N TYR A 151 4.51 3.86 5.98
CA TYR A 151 3.36 3.53 5.13
C TYR A 151 2.02 3.86 5.80
N ILE A 152 1.94 3.81 7.15
CA ILE A 152 0.76 4.31 7.88
C ILE A 152 0.53 5.78 7.55
N ARG A 153 1.57 6.63 7.59
CA ARG A 153 1.48 8.05 7.23
C ARG A 153 1.21 8.27 5.73
N ASP A 154 1.90 7.53 4.86
CA ASP A 154 1.74 7.61 3.40
C ASP A 154 0.28 7.37 2.98
N ALA A 155 -0.36 6.32 3.50
CA ALA A 155 -1.75 6.02 3.17
C ALA A 155 -2.75 7.07 3.69
N ILE A 156 -2.49 7.71 4.83
CA ILE A 156 -3.30 8.85 5.31
C ILE A 156 -3.12 10.04 4.38
N PHE A 157 -1.88 10.38 4.06
CA PHE A 157 -1.55 11.49 3.17
C PHE A 157 -2.18 11.29 1.79
N LYS A 158 -2.01 10.12 1.17
CA LYS A 158 -2.63 9.76 -0.12
C LYS A 158 -4.15 9.93 -0.11
N LYS A 159 -4.83 9.59 0.98
CA LYS A 159 -6.28 9.85 1.12
C LYS A 159 -6.60 11.34 1.25
N GLN A 160 -5.89 12.06 2.11
CA GLN A 160 -6.12 13.50 2.34
C GLN A 160 -5.83 14.33 1.07
N ALA A 161 -4.86 13.90 0.26
CA ALA A 161 -4.49 14.53 -1.00
C ALA A 161 -5.32 14.03 -2.21
N GLY A 162 -6.24 13.08 -2.03
CA GLY A 162 -7.07 12.55 -3.12
C GLY A 162 -6.31 11.74 -4.17
N ILE A 163 -5.19 11.11 -3.81
CA ILE A 163 -4.41 10.28 -4.73
C ILE A 163 -5.18 8.99 -5.04
N GLU A 164 -5.63 8.84 -6.28
CA GLU A 164 -6.41 7.68 -6.74
C GLU A 164 -5.53 6.45 -7.06
N ASP A 165 -4.27 6.68 -7.44
CA ASP A 165 -3.28 5.62 -7.71
C ASP A 165 -2.51 5.20 -6.44
N ALA A 166 -3.25 4.69 -5.47
CA ALA A 166 -2.72 4.29 -4.17
C ALA A 166 -3.16 2.86 -3.83
N ALA A 167 -2.22 2.00 -3.45
CA ALA A 167 -2.55 0.64 -2.98
C ALA A 167 -3.31 0.69 -1.65
N TYR A 168 -3.13 1.78 -0.90
CA TYR A 168 -3.65 1.95 0.44
C TYR A 168 -4.11 3.37 0.75
N TRP A 169 -5.26 3.47 1.42
CA TRP A 169 -5.79 4.71 1.99
C TRP A 169 -6.02 4.56 3.49
N GLY A 170 -5.61 5.54 4.30
CA GLY A 170 -5.79 5.51 5.76
C GLY A 170 -7.23 5.79 6.18
N HIS A 171 -7.80 5.00 7.11
CA HIS A 171 -9.16 5.22 7.64
C HIS A 171 -9.18 5.21 9.18
N ARG A 172 -10.10 6.01 9.73
CA ARG A 172 -10.50 5.89 11.14
C ARG A 172 -11.25 4.58 11.36
N LEU A 173 -11.17 4.07 12.59
CA LEU A 173 -11.91 2.88 13.02
C LEU A 173 -13.45 3.06 12.96
N THR A 174 -13.92 4.31 12.93
CA THR A 174 -15.34 4.67 12.88
C THR A 174 -15.90 4.78 11.46
N GLU A 175 -15.07 4.60 10.42
CA GLU A 175 -15.54 4.75 9.02
C GLU A 175 -16.15 3.47 8.43
N ARG A 176 -15.73 2.27 8.88
CA ARG A 176 -16.29 0.95 8.53
C ARG A 176 -15.65 -0.17 9.37
N ALA A 177 -16.01 -1.41 9.10
CA ALA A 177 -15.26 -2.61 9.51
C ALA A 177 -14.04 -2.90 8.59
N PRO A 178 -13.02 -3.63 9.08
CA PRO A 178 -11.94 -4.16 8.23
C PRO A 178 -12.46 -5.07 7.11
N GLN A 179 -11.68 -5.18 6.03
CA GLN A 179 -11.90 -6.08 4.91
C GLN A 179 -10.62 -6.87 4.61
N VAL A 180 -10.74 -8.01 3.93
CA VAL A 180 -9.58 -8.79 3.46
C VAL A 180 -8.67 -7.93 2.60
N GLY A 181 -7.36 -7.96 2.89
CA GLY A 181 -6.35 -7.11 2.27
C GLY A 181 -6.12 -5.76 2.96
N ASP A 182 -6.94 -5.37 3.93
CA ASP A 182 -6.69 -4.17 4.75
C ASP A 182 -5.51 -4.39 5.71
N MET A 183 -4.85 -3.30 6.10
CA MET A 183 -3.97 -3.29 7.27
C MET A 183 -4.71 -2.71 8.49
N VAL A 184 -4.69 -3.41 9.62
CA VAL A 184 -5.07 -2.86 10.93
C VAL A 184 -3.81 -2.30 11.58
N CYS A 185 -3.82 -1.02 11.95
CA CYS A 185 -2.63 -0.31 12.41
C CYS A 185 -2.85 0.39 13.75
N TYR A 186 -1.84 0.37 14.61
CA TYR A 186 -1.87 1.06 15.90
C TYR A 186 -0.51 1.65 16.27
N SER A 187 -0.54 2.67 17.12
CA SER A 187 0.68 3.18 17.75
C SER A 187 0.93 2.44 19.06
N ARG A 188 2.20 2.14 19.33
CA ARG A 188 2.68 1.58 20.59
C ARG A 188 3.11 2.67 21.60
N GLN A 189 2.82 3.94 21.31
CA GLN A 189 3.13 5.09 22.17
C GLN A 189 1.93 6.04 22.33
N LYS A 190 1.92 6.81 23.42
CA LYS A 190 0.85 7.78 23.72
C LYS A 190 0.87 8.98 22.77
N GLY A 191 -0.29 9.63 22.61
CA GLY A 191 -0.41 10.92 21.90
C GLY A 191 -0.39 10.85 20.37
N VAL A 192 -0.41 9.64 19.78
CA VAL A 192 -0.47 9.42 18.33
C VAL A 192 -1.87 8.99 17.91
N SER A 193 -2.45 9.67 16.93
CA SER A 193 -3.79 9.38 16.38
C SER A 193 -3.80 9.54 14.85
N TYR A 194 -4.91 9.19 14.20
CA TYR A 194 -5.10 9.41 12.76
C TYR A 194 -4.81 10.87 12.35
N ASP A 195 -5.23 11.84 13.16
CA ASP A 195 -5.07 13.28 12.89
C ASP A 195 -3.70 13.83 13.30
N ARG A 196 -3.04 13.17 14.27
CA ARG A 196 -1.82 13.68 14.89
C ARG A 196 -0.76 12.58 14.96
N GLN A 197 0.14 12.58 13.99
CA GLN A 197 1.32 11.73 13.96
C GLN A 197 2.59 12.56 13.80
N PRO A 198 3.64 12.29 14.60
CA PRO A 198 5.00 12.73 14.27
C PRO A 198 5.52 11.96 13.04
N LEU A 199 6.64 12.40 12.46
CA LEU A 199 7.26 11.73 11.30
C LEU A 199 7.74 10.30 11.61
N ARG A 200 8.10 10.01 12.86
CA ARG A 200 8.54 8.71 13.36
C ARG A 200 7.85 8.43 14.69
N TYR A 201 7.31 7.23 14.87
CA TYR A 201 6.68 6.78 16.10
C TYR A 201 6.64 5.25 16.18
N GLN A 202 6.67 4.72 17.41
CA GLN A 202 6.46 3.30 17.66
C GLN A 202 5.07 2.88 17.21
N SER A 203 5.00 1.85 16.36
CA SER A 203 3.80 1.45 15.64
C SER A 203 3.89 0.01 15.17
N HIS A 204 2.73 -0.55 14.82
CA HIS A 204 2.60 -1.87 14.23
C HIS A 204 1.43 -1.90 13.26
N ALA A 205 1.48 -2.87 12.35
CA ALA A 205 0.45 -3.16 11.37
C ALA A 205 0.34 -4.67 11.18
N ASP A 206 -0.90 -5.14 11.08
CA ASP A 206 -1.29 -6.52 10.81
C ASP A 206 -2.15 -6.53 9.53
N ILE A 207 -2.00 -7.51 8.64
CA ILE A 207 -2.81 -7.60 7.40
C ILE A 207 -3.97 -8.57 7.61
N VAL A 208 -5.17 -8.15 7.23
CA VAL A 208 -6.40 -8.94 7.33
C VAL A 208 -6.42 -10.00 6.21
N THR A 209 -6.36 -11.28 6.57
CA THR A 209 -6.38 -12.40 5.62
C THR A 209 -7.76 -13.03 5.44
N ALA A 210 -8.65 -12.89 6.44
CA ALA A 210 -10.04 -13.34 6.47
C ALA A 210 -10.88 -12.40 7.35
N VAL A 211 -12.21 -12.41 7.18
CA VAL A 211 -13.22 -11.67 7.99
C VAL A 211 -14.45 -12.54 8.25
#